data_AF-A0A955D732-F1
#
_entry.id   AF-A0A955D732-F1
#
_cell.length_a   1.000
_cell.length_b   1.000
_cell.length_c   1.000
_cell.angle_alpha   90.00
_cell.angle_beta   90.00
_cell.angle_gamma   90.00
#
_symmetry.space_group_name_H-M   'P 1'
#
loop_
_entity.id
_entity.type
_entity.pdbx_description
1 polymer ?
#
loop_
_entity_poly.entity_id
_entity_poly.type
_entity_poly.pdbx_seq_one_letter_code
_entity_poly.pdbx_strand_id
1 'polypeptide(L)'
;MVPLADARDTDSNDRPDTLVLLVYLFRPEESAIPFWADGQFVFTLADPRGSEMATWTFVREQLPDHRTTDALGPAHSFVLNLKEALGTDDLPAQSAALSAQFIRTDGVTIASSGPLSIPLGPR
;
A
#
# COMPACT_ATOMS: atom_id res chain seq x y z
N MET A 1 -7.12 -9.63 -1.88
CA MET A 1 -6.84 -8.23 -2.24
C MET A 1 -5.62 -8.18 -3.14
N VAL A 2 -5.59 -7.26 -4.12
CA VAL A 2 -4.43 -7.07 -5.01
C VAL A 2 -3.96 -5.63 -4.95
N PRO A 3 -2.78 -5.36 -4.36
CA PRO A 3 -2.13 -4.06 -4.43
C PRO A 3 -1.23 -3.95 -5.67
N LEU A 4 -1.19 -2.77 -6.27
CA LEU A 4 -0.20 -2.33 -7.26
C LEU A 4 0.54 -1.14 -6.66
N ALA A 5 1.85 -1.07 -6.86
CA ALA A 5 2.69 -0.01 -6.32
C ALA A 5 3.57 0.63 -7.41
N ASP A 6 3.66 1.95 -7.38
CA ASP A 6 4.55 2.77 -8.19
C ASP A 6 5.41 3.62 -7.27
N ALA A 7 6.74 3.50 -7.38
CA ALA A 7 7.69 4.21 -6.55
C ALA A 7 8.15 5.50 -7.27
N ARG A 8 8.02 6.64 -6.60
CA ARG A 8 8.28 7.97 -7.18
C ARG A 8 9.31 8.72 -6.35
N ASP A 9 10.12 9.49 -7.06
CA ASP A 9 10.99 10.53 -6.51
C ASP A 9 10.29 11.88 -6.73
N THR A 10 9.86 12.52 -5.64
CA THR A 10 9.13 13.79 -5.70
C THR A 10 9.98 15.04 -5.47
N ASP A 11 11.23 14.88 -5.03
CA ASP A 11 12.17 16.00 -4.80
C ASP A 11 13.43 15.98 -5.68
N SER A 12 13.48 15.05 -6.64
CA SER A 12 14.52 14.94 -7.67
C SER A 12 15.92 14.66 -7.11
N ASN A 13 16.01 13.84 -6.06
CA ASN A 13 17.28 13.45 -5.45
C ASN A 13 17.75 12.03 -5.85
N ASP A 14 17.13 11.46 -6.90
CA ASP A 14 17.36 10.12 -7.45
C ASP A 14 16.97 8.98 -6.50
N ARG A 15 16.14 9.24 -5.49
CA ARG A 15 15.69 8.25 -4.51
C ARG A 15 14.16 8.25 -4.41
N PRO A 16 13.51 7.07 -4.46
CA PRO A 16 12.08 7.01 -4.24
C PRO A 16 11.74 7.46 -2.82
N ASP A 17 10.88 8.48 -2.70
CA ASP A 17 10.41 9.03 -1.43
C ASP A 17 8.90 8.82 -1.21
N THR A 18 8.20 8.38 -2.25
CA THR A 18 6.75 8.23 -2.26
C THR A 18 6.35 6.94 -2.96
N LEU A 19 5.42 6.18 -2.37
CA LEU A 19 4.79 5.03 -3.00
C LEU A 19 3.34 5.36 -3.31
N VAL A 20 2.95 5.26 -4.59
CA VAL A 20 1.56 5.39 -5.02
C VAL A 20 0.98 3.99 -5.18
N LEU A 21 -0.07 3.70 -4.42
CA LEU A 21 -0.73 2.40 -4.42
C LEU A 21 -2.10 2.46 -5.06
N LEU A 22 -2.45 1.40 -5.77
CA LEU A 22 -3.81 1.12 -6.22
C LEU A 22 -4.22 -0.25 -5.71
N VAL A 23 -5.31 -0.32 -4.95
CA VAL A 23 -5.72 -1.53 -4.22
C VAL A 23 -7.12 -1.94 -4.63
N TYR A 24 -7.24 -3.19 -5.08
CA TYR A 24 -8.51 -3.80 -5.44
C TYR A 24 -8.96 -4.81 -4.38
N LEU A 25 -10.20 -4.66 -3.95
CA LEU A 25 -10.89 -5.63 -3.11
C LEU A 25 -11.79 -6.50 -3.96
N PHE A 26 -11.75 -7.80 -3.70
CA PHE A 26 -12.55 -8.81 -4.39
C PHE A 26 -13.25 -9.68 -3.34
N ARG A 27 -14.40 -10.26 -3.70
CA ARG A 27 -15.07 -11.29 -2.91
C ARG A 27 -14.91 -12.62 -3.63
N PRO A 28 -13.88 -13.42 -3.32
CA PRO A 28 -13.55 -14.62 -4.09
C PRO A 28 -14.73 -15.60 -4.21
N GLU A 29 -15.57 -15.65 -3.19
CA GLU A 29 -16.73 -16.55 -3.11
C GLU A 29 -17.94 -16.05 -3.92
N GLU A 30 -18.02 -14.76 -4.25
CA GLU A 30 -19.18 -14.15 -4.89
C GLU A 30 -18.89 -13.73 -6.34
N SER A 31 -17.74 -13.08 -6.61
CA SER A 31 -17.34 -12.69 -7.96
C SER A 31 -15.89 -12.20 -8.05
N ALA A 32 -15.33 -12.22 -9.26
CA ALA A 32 -14.05 -11.58 -9.58
C ALA A 32 -14.17 -10.07 -9.87
N ILE A 33 -15.33 -9.46 -9.58
CA ILE A 33 -15.58 -8.03 -9.84
C ILE A 33 -15.09 -7.22 -8.63
N PRO A 34 -14.23 -6.20 -8.83
CA PRO A 34 -13.76 -5.39 -7.73
C PRO A 34 -14.86 -4.45 -7.21
N PHE A 35 -14.79 -4.12 -5.93
CA PHE A 35 -15.77 -3.27 -5.26
C PHE A 35 -15.10 -2.43 -4.16
N TRP A 36 -15.73 -1.31 -3.79
CA TRP A 36 -15.34 -0.56 -2.60
C TRP A 36 -15.93 -1.19 -1.35
N ALA A 37 -15.17 -1.16 -0.26
CA ALA A 37 -15.66 -1.57 1.05
C ALA A 37 -15.27 -0.55 2.12
N ASP A 38 -16.11 -0.44 3.14
CA ASP A 38 -15.78 0.30 4.36
C ASP A 38 -14.96 -0.60 5.30
N GLY A 39 -13.97 -0.02 5.97
CA GLY A 39 -13.05 -0.74 6.84
C GLY A 39 -11.80 0.08 7.10
N GLN A 40 -10.68 -0.58 7.31
CA GLN A 40 -9.39 0.05 7.54
C GLN A 40 -8.34 -0.64 6.67
N PHE A 41 -7.48 0.14 6.03
CA PHE A 41 -6.27 -0.39 5.40
C PHE A 41 -5.07 -0.19 6.31
N VAL A 42 -4.24 -1.22 6.41
CA VAL A 42 -2.93 -1.18 7.06
C VAL A 42 -1.89 -1.61 6.05
N PHE A 43 -0.92 -0.75 5.79
CA PHE A 43 0.23 -1.03 4.94
C PHE A 43 1.47 -1.13 5.81
N THR A 44 2.25 -2.18 5.65
CA THR A 44 3.47 -2.42 6.43
C THR A 44 4.62 -2.68 5.48
N LEU A 45 5.68 -1.89 5.61
CA LEU A 45 6.93 -2.04 4.89
C LEU A 45 7.95 -2.71 5.81
N ALA A 46 8.57 -3.79 5.36
CA ALA A 46 9.59 -4.52 6.09
C ALA A 46 10.90 -4.61 5.31
N ASP A 47 12.02 -4.65 6.03
CA ASP A 47 13.35 -4.86 5.46
C ASP A 47 13.51 -6.32 4.95
N PRO A 48 14.60 -6.65 4.23
CA PRO A 48 14.85 -8.02 3.77
C PRO A 48 14.97 -9.08 4.87
N ARG A 49 15.14 -8.67 6.13
CA ARG A 49 15.19 -9.56 7.30
C ARG A 49 13.80 -9.75 7.93
N GLY A 50 12.78 -9.06 7.42
CA GLY A 50 11.42 -9.07 7.94
C GLY A 50 11.18 -8.10 9.10
N SER A 51 12.13 -7.21 9.40
CA SER A 51 11.96 -6.18 10.42
C SER A 51 11.07 -5.06 9.87
N GLU A 52 10.05 -4.66 10.63
CA GLU A 52 9.20 -3.53 10.25
C GLU A 52 10.00 -2.23 10.16
N MET A 53 9.87 -1.53 9.04
CA MET A 53 10.45 -0.22 8.79
C MET A 53 9.42 0.88 9.01
N ALA A 54 8.22 0.71 8.45
CA ALA A 54 7.15 1.70 8.50
C ALA A 54 5.77 1.05 8.39
N THR A 55 4.77 1.70 8.99
CA THR A 55 3.36 1.32 8.91
C THR A 55 2.48 2.54 8.64
N TRP A 56 1.56 2.42 7.68
CA TRP A 56 0.53 3.42 7.40
C TRP A 56 -0.86 2.84 7.65
N THR A 57 -1.72 3.62 8.28
CA THR A 57 -3.10 3.22 8.57
C THR A 57 -4.07 4.24 7.99
N PHE A 58 -5.02 3.76 7.19
CA PHE A 58 -6.12 4.55 6.66
C PHE A 58 -7.41 4.03 7.27
N VAL A 59 -8.00 4.84 8.15
CA VAL A 59 -9.21 4.47 8.90
C VAL A 59 -10.46 4.65 8.04
N ARG A 60 -11.56 4.06 8.50
CA ARG A 60 -12.85 4.01 7.79
C ARG A 60 -13.31 5.38 7.30
N GLU A 61 -13.16 6.38 8.14
CA GLU A 61 -13.65 7.74 7.87
C GLU A 61 -12.88 8.40 6.72
N GLN A 62 -11.65 7.95 6.44
CA GLN A 62 -10.78 8.49 5.38
C GLN A 62 -10.99 7.75 4.04
N LEU A 63 -11.44 6.49 4.06
CA LEU A 63 -11.53 5.67 2.85
C LEU A 63 -12.35 6.26 1.70
N PRO A 64 -13.44 7.02 1.93
CA PRO A 64 -14.16 7.68 0.84
C PRO A 64 -13.27 8.58 -0.02
N ASP A 65 -12.31 9.29 0.59
CA ASP A 65 -11.39 10.21 -0.12
C ASP A 65 -10.34 9.46 -0.96
N HIS A 66 -10.16 8.17 -0.69
CA HIS A 66 -9.25 7.28 -1.40
C HIS A 66 -9.95 6.46 -2.49
N ARG A 67 -11.27 6.58 -2.67
CA ARG A 67 -11.99 5.82 -3.71
C ARG A 67 -11.64 6.36 -5.08
N THR A 68 -11.32 5.45 -6.00
CA THR A 68 -11.11 5.76 -7.41
C THR A 68 -11.70 4.66 -8.28
N THR A 69 -11.77 4.92 -9.58
CA THR A 69 -12.19 3.95 -10.59
C THR A 69 -11.20 4.02 -11.74
N ASP A 70 -10.76 2.87 -12.22
CA ASP A 70 -9.92 2.76 -13.41
C ASP A 70 -10.49 1.76 -14.42
N ALA A 71 -9.68 1.32 -15.39
CA ALA A 71 -10.09 0.36 -16.42
C ALA A 71 -10.48 -1.03 -15.86
N LEU A 72 -9.98 -1.42 -14.69
CA LEU A 72 -10.31 -2.69 -14.02
C LEU A 72 -11.51 -2.57 -13.08
N GLY A 73 -11.89 -1.34 -12.71
CA GLY A 73 -13.11 -1.04 -11.95
C GLY A 73 -12.86 -0.25 -10.67
N PRO A 74 -13.73 -0.38 -9.65
CA PRO A 74 -13.58 0.29 -8.37
C PRO A 74 -12.30 -0.12 -7.63
N ALA A 75 -11.54 0.87 -7.16
CA ALA A 75 -10.31 0.67 -6.40
C ALA A 75 -10.14 1.72 -5.29
N HIS A 76 -9.15 1.52 -4.43
CA HIS A 76 -8.66 2.53 -3.51
C HIS A 76 -7.25 2.98 -3.89
N SER A 77 -7.02 4.28 -4.00
CA SER A 77 -5.71 4.86 -4.29
C SER A 77 -5.11 5.50 -3.05
N PHE A 78 -3.89 5.12 -2.72
CA PHE A 78 -3.15 5.62 -1.56
C PHE A 78 -1.82 6.22 -1.99
N VAL A 79 -1.35 7.19 -1.21
CA VAL A 79 -0.01 7.75 -1.33
C VAL A 79 0.67 7.53 0.01
N LEU A 80 1.76 6.77 0.02
CA LEU A 80 2.56 6.49 1.20
C LEU A 80 3.84 7.32 1.13
N ASN A 81 4.00 8.24 2.06
CA ASN A 81 5.19 9.07 2.15
C ASN A 81 6.26 8.35 3.00
N LEU A 82 7.39 7.99 2.38
CA LEU A 82 8.48 7.28 3.04
C LEU A 82 9.27 8.21 3.98
N LYS A 83 9.50 9.46 3.58
CA LYS A 83 10.18 10.47 4.41
C LYS A 83 9.42 10.75 5.69
N GLU A 84 8.10 10.88 5.59
CA GLU A 84 7.25 11.11 6.75
C GLU A 84 7.27 9.94 7.72
N ALA A 85 7.23 8.70 7.20
CA ALA A 85 7.19 7.51 8.05
C ALA A 85 8.55 7.11 8.63
N LEU A 86 9.63 7.27 7.86
CA LEU A 86 10.99 6.83 8.23
C LEU A 86 11.88 7.97 8.74
N GLY A 87 11.44 9.22 8.59
CA GLY A 87 12.21 10.43 8.88
C GLY A 87 13.27 10.76 7.82
N THR A 88 13.47 9.88 6.83
CA THR A 88 14.48 10.03 5.77
C THR A 88 14.15 9.15 4.57
N ASP A 89 14.66 9.52 3.40
CA ASP A 89 14.76 8.70 2.19
C ASP A 89 16.20 8.27 1.89
N ASP A 90 17.16 8.60 2.78
CA ASP A 90 18.53 8.09 2.76
C ASP A 90 18.58 6.67 3.33
N LEU A 91 18.04 5.74 2.55
CA LEU A 91 17.99 4.33 2.86
C LEU A 91 19.09 3.60 2.09
N PRO A 92 19.71 2.55 2.68
CA PRO A 92 20.63 1.70 1.94
C PRO A 92 19.89 1.01 0.79
N ALA A 93 20.60 0.78 -0.32
CA ALA A 93 20.08 0.05 -1.47
C ALA A 93 19.59 -1.34 -1.03
N GLN A 94 18.27 -1.56 -1.09
CA GLN A 94 17.65 -2.80 -0.64
C GLN A 94 16.30 -3.04 -1.31
N SER A 95 15.81 -4.27 -1.22
CA SER A 95 14.48 -4.66 -1.68
C SER A 95 13.57 -4.90 -0.48
N ALA A 96 12.77 -3.90 -0.12
CA ALA A 96 11.83 -3.99 0.97
C ALA A 96 10.54 -4.72 0.56
N ALA A 97 9.86 -5.31 1.54
CA ALA A 97 8.62 -6.03 1.36
C ALA A 97 7.44 -5.17 1.85
N LEU A 98 6.59 -4.72 0.94
CA LEU A 98 5.36 -3.99 1.26
C LEU A 98 4.18 -4.97 1.31
N SER A 99 3.55 -5.09 2.46
CA SER A 99 2.33 -5.87 2.64
C SER A 99 1.14 -4.95 2.92
N ALA A 100 -0.06 -5.45 2.62
CA ALA A 100 -1.30 -4.74 2.87
C ALA A 100 -2.31 -5.65 3.54
N GLN A 101 -3.07 -5.09 4.48
CA GLN A 101 -4.21 -5.74 5.12
C GLN A 101 -5.41 -4.81 5.06
N PHE A 102 -6.59 -5.38 4.84
CA PHE A 102 -7.86 -4.68 4.95
C PHE A 102 -8.70 -5.31 6.07
N ILE A 103 -9.03 -4.53 7.08
CA ILE A 103 -9.85 -4.93 8.22
C ILE A 103 -11.25 -4.41 7.96
N ARG A 104 -12.19 -5.32 7.72
CA ARG A 104 -13.59 -4.97 7.50
C ARG A 104 -14.25 -4.47 8.77
N THR A 105 -15.39 -3.80 8.63
CA THR A 105 -16.21 -3.31 9.75
C THR A 105 -16.75 -4.42 10.68
N ASP A 106 -16.82 -5.67 10.20
CA ASP A 106 -17.18 -6.86 10.99
C ASP A 106 -15.97 -7.53 11.66
N GLY A 107 -14.76 -6.95 11.54
CA GLY A 107 -13.53 -7.47 12.12
C GLY A 107 -12.81 -8.52 11.26
N VAL A 108 -13.34 -8.88 10.09
CA VAL A 108 -12.67 -9.83 9.18
C VAL A 108 -11.47 -9.16 8.52
N THR A 109 -10.29 -9.75 8.66
CA THR A 109 -9.05 -9.28 8.03
C THR A 109 -8.81 -9.98 6.68
N ILE A 110 -8.58 -9.19 5.64
CA ILE A 110 -8.23 -9.63 4.30
C ILE A 110 -6.79 -9.19 4.00
N ALA A 111 -5.88 -10.15 3.88
CA ALA A 111 -4.49 -9.86 3.49
C ALA A 111 -4.31 -9.77 1.97
N SER A 112 -3.23 -9.12 1.53
CA SER A 112 -2.73 -9.26 0.15
C SER A 112 -2.28 -10.71 -0.12
N SER A 113 -2.28 -11.12 -1.39
CA SER A 113 -1.80 -12.45 -1.82
C SER A 113 -0.30 -12.70 -1.57
N GLY A 114 0.43 -11.65 -1.22
CA GLY A 114 1.85 -11.67 -0.87
C GLY A 114 2.37 -10.23 -0.70
N PRO A 115 3.61 -10.06 -0.23
CA PRO A 115 4.27 -8.76 -0.22
C PRO A 115 4.66 -8.35 -1.64
N LEU A 116 4.59 -7.05 -1.91
CA LEU A 116 5.19 -6.42 -3.09
C LEU A 116 6.65 -6.10 -2.80
N SER A 117 7.51 -6.35 -3.77
CA SER A 117 8.94 -6.03 -3.71
C SER A 117 9.16 -4.57 -4.11
N ILE A 118 9.62 -3.74 -3.18
CA ILE A 118 9.85 -2.31 -3.39
C ILE A 118 11.35 -2.01 -3.32
N PRO A 119 11.99 -1.59 -4.43
CA PRO A 119 13.38 -1.14 -4.39
C PRO A 119 13.46 0.20 -3.65
N LEU A 120 14.35 0.29 -2.67
CA LEU A 120 14.63 1.49 -1.89
C LEU A 120 16.12 1.85 -2.00
N GLY A 121 16.41 3.14 -1.78
CA GLY A 121 17.76 3.67 -1.85
C GLY A 121 18.23 3.99 -3.27
N PRO A 122 19.51 4.35 -3.44
CA PRO A 122 20.08 4.65 -4.76
C PRO A 122 20.04 3.43 -5.69
N ARG A 123 19.76 3.69 -6.97
CA ARG A 123 19.79 2.69 -8.05
C ARG A 123 21.18 2.18 -8.39
#